data_AF-A0A1S3I6U1-F1
#
_entry.id   AF-A0A1S3I6U1-F1
#
_cell.length_a   1.000
_cell.length_b   1.000
_cell.length_c   1.000
_cell.angle_alpha   90.00
_cell.angle_beta   90.00
_cell.angle_gamma   90.00
#
_symmetry.space_group_name_H-M   'P 1'
#
loop_
_entity.id
_entity.type
_entity.pdbx_description
1 polymer ?
#
loop_
_entity_poly.entity_id
_entity_poly.type
_entity_poly.pdbx_seq_one_letter_code
_entity_poly.pdbx_strand_id
1 'polypeptide(L)'
;MGEVSPTLWFKTEGIHENLYRITEQYFFEGNRCNIWLVKGPERDVIIDSGLGVCDLKQHLESLHLIDPPPGGTRDCTLICTHNHFDHSGGARHFDNVLIHQNDLDGLRQGRQTETLNYVKTAHFYRTPYPGFSACKYAVPPTECKSVQHGDRIELGQGDYLEVIHVPGHTKGSIMIFYPMRGELFSGDFVYDCGPGSGLFDWLPTSCVTDYVQSARDTIDWLMNTSLKGIYPGHFRPFKPQRMRTILQEYVEAKDQLGSKCCASCLQATTWAFFLLGCFRCCPCG
;
A
#
# COMPACT_ATOMS: atom_id res chain seq x y z
N MET A 1 11.92 -5.83 28.12
CA MET A 1 11.10 -6.65 27.21
C MET A 1 11.99 -7.79 26.75
N GLY A 2 11.48 -9.03 26.73
CA GLY A 2 12.27 -10.20 26.35
C GLY A 2 12.53 -10.28 24.85
N GLU A 3 13.68 -10.84 24.48
CA GLU A 3 14.11 -11.08 23.10
C GLU A 3 13.27 -12.18 22.43
N VAL A 4 13.32 -12.23 21.10
CA VAL A 4 12.60 -13.19 20.28
C VAL A 4 13.57 -13.76 19.24
N SER A 5 13.53 -15.07 19.02
CA SER A 5 14.22 -15.68 17.87
C SER A 5 13.66 -15.08 16.58
N PRO A 6 14.47 -14.72 15.57
CA PRO A 6 13.97 -14.22 14.28
C PRO A 6 12.86 -15.09 13.65
N THR A 7 12.90 -16.41 13.91
CA THR A 7 11.88 -17.38 13.48
C THR A 7 10.50 -17.23 14.15
N LEU A 8 10.38 -16.42 15.19
CA LEU A 8 9.15 -16.13 15.90
C LEU A 8 8.64 -14.70 15.63
N TRP A 9 9.34 -13.90 14.82
CA TRP A 9 8.94 -12.51 14.54
C TRP A 9 7.62 -12.42 13.78
N PHE A 10 7.44 -13.31 12.82
CA PHE A 10 6.27 -13.35 11.95
C PHE A 10 5.23 -14.34 12.45
N LYS A 11 3.97 -13.99 12.28
CA LYS A 11 2.83 -14.90 12.38
C LYS A 11 2.27 -15.12 10.98
N THR A 12 2.12 -16.37 10.57
CA THR A 12 1.53 -16.77 9.30
C THR A 12 0.17 -17.43 9.52
N GLU A 13 -0.83 -17.01 8.76
CA GLU A 13 -2.22 -17.49 8.81
C GLU A 13 -2.67 -17.86 7.40
N GLY A 14 -3.18 -19.08 7.21
CA GLY A 14 -3.86 -19.45 5.95
C GLY A 14 -5.26 -18.85 5.92
N ILE A 15 -5.56 -18.05 4.90
CA ILE A 15 -6.86 -17.39 4.73
C ILE A 15 -7.83 -18.32 4.01
N HIS A 16 -7.34 -18.94 2.94
CA HIS A 16 -7.96 -20.06 2.24
C HIS A 16 -6.88 -20.78 1.42
N GLU A 17 -7.28 -21.76 0.62
CA GLU A 17 -6.36 -22.45 -0.28
C GLU A 17 -5.57 -21.44 -1.12
N ASN A 18 -4.24 -21.56 -1.10
CA ASN A 18 -3.31 -20.74 -1.88
C ASN A 18 -3.29 -19.24 -1.54
N LEU A 19 -3.79 -18.82 -0.36
CA LEU A 19 -3.63 -17.46 0.14
C LEU A 19 -3.26 -17.46 1.62
N TYR A 20 -2.15 -16.79 1.95
CA TYR A 20 -1.66 -16.64 3.32
C TYR A 20 -1.47 -15.18 3.68
N ARG A 21 -1.71 -14.86 4.94
CA ARG A 21 -1.39 -13.58 5.56
C ARG A 21 -0.24 -13.74 6.52
N ILE A 22 0.76 -12.88 6.39
CA ILE A 22 1.91 -12.80 7.27
C ILE A 22 1.88 -11.44 7.97
N THR A 23 2.17 -11.42 9.27
CA THR A 23 2.16 -10.20 10.09
C THR A 23 3.32 -10.20 11.07
N GLU A 24 3.89 -9.04 11.36
CA GLU A 24 4.94 -8.86 12.37
C GLU A 24 4.31 -8.79 13.78
N GLN A 25 4.12 -9.94 14.43
CA GLN A 25 3.24 -10.06 15.60
C GLN A 25 3.70 -9.28 16.85
N TYR A 26 4.97 -8.88 16.89
CA TYR A 26 5.54 -8.06 17.96
C TYR A 26 5.69 -6.58 17.61
N PHE A 27 5.12 -6.17 16.47
CA PHE A 27 5.02 -4.78 16.06
C PHE A 27 3.59 -4.23 16.30
N PHE A 28 3.52 -2.94 16.59
CA PHE A 28 2.27 -2.23 16.92
C PHE A 28 1.24 -2.37 15.81
N GLU A 29 0.07 -2.89 16.15
CA GLU A 29 -0.97 -3.26 15.19
C GLU A 29 -1.42 -2.10 14.30
N GLY A 30 -1.41 -0.86 14.80
CA GLY A 30 -1.85 0.31 14.02
C GLY A 30 -0.90 0.72 12.89
N ASN A 31 0.35 0.25 12.89
CA ASN A 31 1.34 0.49 11.83
C ASN A 31 1.80 -0.82 11.17
N ARG A 32 1.24 -1.96 11.57
CA ARG A 32 1.69 -3.26 11.11
C ARG A 32 0.97 -3.63 9.83
N CYS A 33 1.73 -3.75 8.75
CA CYS A 33 1.19 -4.19 7.48
C CYS A 33 0.74 -5.67 7.52
N ASN A 34 -0.21 -5.99 6.65
CA ASN A 34 -0.49 -7.33 6.18
C ASN A 34 0.42 -7.60 4.97
N ILE A 35 1.22 -8.65 5.08
CA ILE A 35 1.97 -9.21 3.96
C ILE A 35 1.15 -10.36 3.40
N TRP A 36 0.95 -10.41 2.09
CA TRP A 36 0.15 -11.46 1.45
C TRP A 36 1.04 -12.38 0.62
N LEU A 37 0.88 -13.70 0.78
CA LEU A 37 1.48 -14.69 -0.10
C LEU A 37 0.38 -15.36 -0.92
N VAL A 38 0.43 -15.14 -2.23
CA VAL A 38 -0.43 -15.76 -3.24
C VAL A 38 0.33 -16.90 -3.89
N LYS A 39 -0.17 -18.12 -3.71
CA LYS A 39 0.40 -19.32 -4.34
C LYS A 39 -0.16 -19.49 -5.75
N GLY A 40 0.75 -19.57 -6.72
CA GLY A 40 0.42 -19.87 -8.12
C GLY A 40 0.83 -21.28 -8.55
N PRO A 41 0.43 -21.74 -9.74
CA PRO A 41 0.86 -23.03 -10.28
C PRO A 41 2.39 -23.17 -10.45
N GLU A 42 3.06 -22.12 -10.95
CA GLU A 42 4.49 -22.12 -11.28
C GLU A 42 5.27 -21.09 -10.46
N ARG A 43 4.65 -19.98 -10.11
CA ARG A 43 5.27 -18.86 -9.41
C ARG A 43 4.42 -18.42 -8.21
N ASP A 44 5.10 -18.09 -7.12
CA ASP A 44 4.46 -17.44 -5.98
C ASP A 44 4.68 -15.93 -6.03
N VAL A 45 3.68 -15.18 -5.58
CA VAL A 45 3.77 -13.73 -5.46
C VAL A 45 3.56 -13.34 -4.00
N ILE A 46 4.50 -12.56 -3.49
CA ILE A 46 4.40 -11.92 -2.19
C ILE A 46 4.04 -10.45 -2.44
N ILE A 47 3.07 -9.93 -1.70
CA ILE A 47 2.63 -8.55 -1.77
C ILE A 47 3.01 -7.90 -0.44
N ASP A 48 3.87 -6.89 -0.52
CA ASP A 48 4.54 -6.21 0.60
C ASP A 48 5.46 -7.12 1.44
N SER A 49 6.24 -6.53 2.34
CA SER A 49 7.40 -7.20 2.97
C SER A 49 7.65 -6.82 4.44
N GLY A 50 6.82 -5.98 5.05
CA GLY A 50 7.00 -5.55 6.43
C GLY A 50 8.15 -4.57 6.60
N LEU A 51 8.54 -4.37 7.86
CA LEU A 51 9.67 -3.52 8.25
C LEU A 51 11.04 -4.06 7.80
N GLY A 52 11.14 -5.35 7.51
CA GLY A 52 12.43 -5.98 7.19
C GLY A 52 13.42 -6.05 8.36
N VAL A 53 12.92 -5.97 9.60
CA VAL A 53 13.76 -6.15 10.80
C VAL A 53 14.10 -7.63 11.08
N CYS A 54 13.36 -8.55 10.47
CA CYS A 54 13.67 -9.98 10.40
C CYS A 54 13.49 -10.47 8.96
N ASP A 55 14.17 -11.56 8.61
CA ASP A 55 14.18 -12.10 7.25
C ASP A 55 12.86 -12.82 6.93
N LEU A 56 12.04 -12.18 6.10
CA LEU A 56 10.75 -12.72 5.66
C LEU A 56 10.93 -13.94 4.74
N LYS A 57 11.93 -13.93 3.86
CA LYS A 57 12.16 -15.04 2.91
C LYS A 57 12.54 -16.30 3.69
N GLN A 58 13.47 -16.17 4.64
CA GLN A 58 13.86 -17.26 5.53
C GLN A 58 12.67 -17.78 6.35
N HIS A 59 11.79 -16.90 6.84
CA HIS A 59 10.59 -17.31 7.56
C HIS A 59 9.67 -18.16 6.68
N LEU A 60 9.41 -17.75 5.44
CA LEU A 60 8.55 -18.48 4.51
C LEU A 60 9.16 -19.82 4.08
N GLU A 61 10.47 -19.88 3.85
CA GLU A 61 11.22 -21.12 3.58
C GLU A 61 11.16 -22.09 4.76
N SER A 62 11.26 -21.59 6.01
CA SER A 62 11.18 -22.43 7.21
C SER A 62 9.81 -23.11 7.40
N LEU A 63 8.77 -22.55 6.78
CA LEU A 63 7.41 -23.10 6.76
C LEU A 63 7.12 -23.93 5.50
N HIS A 64 8.12 -24.13 4.63
CA HIS A 64 7.98 -24.80 3.34
C HIS A 64 6.93 -24.14 2.43
N LEU A 65 6.72 -22.82 2.57
CA LEU A 65 5.67 -22.09 1.84
C LEU A 65 6.12 -21.56 0.50
N ILE A 66 7.43 -21.40 0.27
CA ILE A 66 7.99 -20.91 -1.01
C ILE A 66 9.08 -21.83 -1.55
N ASP A 67 9.11 -23.08 -1.06
CA ASP A 67 10.15 -24.03 -1.43
C ASP A 67 10.11 -24.35 -2.94
N PRO A 68 11.29 -24.52 -3.56
CA PRO A 68 11.36 -25.10 -4.88
C PRO A 68 10.83 -26.55 -4.87
N PRO A 69 10.14 -27.00 -5.92
CA PRO A 69 9.82 -28.42 -6.06
C PRO A 69 11.12 -29.24 -6.16
N PRO A 70 11.12 -30.52 -5.78
CA PRO A 70 12.29 -31.39 -5.88
C PRO A 70 12.90 -31.35 -7.30
N GLY A 71 14.17 -30.91 -7.40
CA GLY A 71 14.91 -30.84 -8.66
C GLY A 71 14.58 -29.65 -9.57
N GLY A 72 13.79 -28.68 -9.10
CA GLY A 72 13.46 -27.46 -9.84
C GLY A 72 13.84 -26.17 -9.11
N THR A 73 13.52 -25.04 -9.73
CA THR A 73 13.50 -23.72 -9.11
C THR A 73 12.05 -23.26 -9.08
N ARG A 74 11.59 -22.67 -7.96
CA ARG A 74 10.32 -21.97 -7.89
C ARG A 74 10.63 -20.50 -7.71
N ASP A 75 10.26 -19.69 -8.70
CA ASP A 75 10.43 -18.25 -8.61
C ASP A 75 9.45 -17.70 -7.58
N CYS A 76 9.94 -16.79 -6.74
CA CYS A 76 9.11 -15.98 -5.86
C CYS A 76 9.30 -14.52 -6.23
N THR A 77 8.22 -13.86 -6.62
CA THR A 77 8.23 -12.43 -6.94
C THR A 77 7.67 -11.67 -5.75
N LEU A 78 8.42 -10.70 -5.25
CA LEU A 78 7.90 -9.70 -4.34
C LEU A 78 7.37 -8.52 -5.16
N ILE A 79 6.18 -8.03 -4.84
CA ILE A 79 5.69 -6.74 -5.31
C ILE A 79 5.35 -5.86 -4.11
N CYS A 80 5.96 -4.67 -4.05
CA CYS A 80 5.61 -3.64 -3.08
C CYS A 80 4.47 -2.79 -3.64
N THR A 81 3.38 -2.65 -2.88
CA THR A 81 2.23 -1.82 -3.23
C THR A 81 2.58 -0.34 -3.26
N HIS A 82 3.58 0.06 -2.47
CA HIS A 82 4.21 1.38 -2.45
C HIS A 82 5.51 1.31 -1.62
N ASN A 83 6.28 2.39 -1.54
CA ASN A 83 7.60 2.39 -0.92
C ASN A 83 7.64 2.73 0.58
N HIS A 84 6.52 2.80 1.32
CA HIS A 84 6.59 3.08 2.76
C HIS A 84 7.28 1.96 3.53
N PHE A 85 7.83 2.32 4.69
CA PHE A 85 8.76 1.53 5.47
C PHE A 85 8.23 0.20 5.98
N ASP A 86 6.94 0.16 6.27
CA ASP A 86 6.19 -0.99 6.74
C ASP A 86 5.74 -1.91 5.59
N HIS A 87 5.81 -1.45 4.34
CA HIS A 87 5.47 -2.26 3.16
C HIS A 87 6.71 -2.76 2.41
N SER A 88 7.78 -1.96 2.38
CA SER A 88 8.96 -2.21 1.56
C SER A 88 10.25 -2.48 2.34
N GLY A 89 10.23 -2.36 3.68
CA GLY A 89 11.42 -2.52 4.50
C GLY A 89 12.11 -3.88 4.36
N GLY A 90 11.31 -4.94 4.15
CA GLY A 90 11.79 -6.30 3.92
C GLY A 90 12.13 -6.64 2.46
N ALA A 91 12.04 -5.69 1.53
CA ALA A 91 12.16 -5.99 0.10
C ALA A 91 13.54 -6.55 -0.27
N ARG A 92 14.60 -6.10 0.40
CA ARG A 92 15.98 -6.59 0.25
C ARG A 92 16.19 -8.08 0.49
N HIS A 93 15.21 -8.78 1.08
CA HIS A 93 15.28 -10.22 1.30
C HIS A 93 15.02 -11.03 0.02
N PHE A 94 14.57 -10.38 -1.05
CA PHE A 94 14.14 -11.03 -2.29
C PHE A 94 14.96 -10.57 -3.49
N ASP A 95 15.18 -11.48 -4.44
CA ASP A 95 15.98 -11.24 -5.64
C ASP A 95 15.14 -10.61 -6.78
N ASN A 96 13.83 -10.88 -6.80
CA ASN A 96 12.91 -10.36 -7.80
C ASN A 96 11.86 -9.46 -7.15
N VAL A 97 12.18 -8.17 -7.05
CA VAL A 97 11.33 -7.14 -6.45
C VAL A 97 10.73 -6.25 -7.54
N LEU A 98 9.42 -6.08 -7.49
CA LEU A 98 8.63 -5.19 -8.34
C LEU A 98 8.05 -4.04 -7.51
N ILE A 99 7.99 -2.86 -8.09
CA ILE A 99 7.33 -1.68 -7.52
C ILE A 99 6.91 -0.74 -8.65
N HIS A 100 5.91 0.11 -8.43
CA HIS A 100 5.51 1.08 -9.45
C HIS A 100 6.64 2.06 -9.78
N GLN A 101 6.76 2.47 -11.04
CA GLN A 101 7.85 3.34 -11.50
C GLN A 101 7.99 4.65 -10.69
N ASN A 102 6.89 5.21 -10.20
CA ASN A 102 6.87 6.48 -9.48
C ASN A 102 7.42 6.39 -8.04
N ASP A 103 7.51 5.17 -7.50
CA ASP A 103 8.04 4.89 -6.16
C ASP A 103 9.39 4.15 -6.21
N LEU A 104 9.76 3.63 -7.40
CA LEU A 104 10.98 2.87 -7.68
C LEU A 104 12.22 3.53 -7.10
N ASP A 105 12.37 4.81 -7.38
CA ASP A 105 13.54 5.59 -7.07
C ASP A 105 13.72 5.77 -5.55
N GLY A 106 12.61 5.95 -4.83
CA GLY A 106 12.59 6.06 -3.37
C GLY A 106 13.04 4.77 -2.70
N LEU A 107 12.58 3.61 -3.18
CA LEU A 107 12.98 2.31 -2.64
C LEU A 107 14.42 1.94 -3.04
N ARG A 108 14.79 2.14 -4.32
CA ARG A 108 16.11 1.80 -4.82
C ARG A 108 17.23 2.55 -4.11
N GLN A 109 16.97 3.78 -3.70
CA GLN A 109 17.94 4.61 -2.99
C GLN A 109 17.74 4.60 -1.47
N GLY A 110 16.67 3.96 -0.95
CA GLY A 110 16.31 4.04 0.47
C GLY A 110 16.11 5.48 0.94
N ARG A 111 15.39 6.31 0.18
CA ARG A 111 15.16 7.73 0.54
C ARG A 111 14.12 7.83 1.66
N GLN A 112 14.59 8.05 2.88
CA GLN A 112 13.75 7.99 4.08
C GLN A 112 12.56 8.98 4.10
N THR A 113 12.64 10.07 3.33
CA THR A 113 11.54 11.04 3.15
C THR A 113 10.40 10.49 2.30
N GLU A 114 10.69 9.60 1.36
CA GLU A 114 9.70 8.95 0.49
C GLU A 114 9.21 7.65 1.10
N THR A 115 10.12 6.86 1.68
CA THR A 115 9.75 5.64 2.40
C THR A 115 9.09 5.91 3.77
N LEU A 116 8.92 7.19 4.11
CA LEU A 116 8.19 7.68 5.28
C LEU A 116 8.50 6.96 6.59
N ASN A 117 9.78 6.87 6.95
CA ASN A 117 10.18 6.12 8.14
C ASN A 117 9.57 6.71 9.42
N TYR A 118 8.61 5.98 10.01
CA TYR A 118 7.91 6.35 11.23
C TYR A 118 8.01 5.27 12.31
N VAL A 119 9.21 4.74 12.50
CA VAL A 119 9.48 3.71 13.50
C VAL A 119 9.88 4.32 14.84
N LYS A 120 9.20 3.91 15.92
CA LYS A 120 9.47 4.33 17.30
C LYS A 120 9.70 3.13 18.19
N THR A 121 10.51 3.26 19.24
CA THR A 121 10.73 2.18 20.22
C THR A 121 9.42 1.66 20.81
N ALA A 122 8.44 2.54 21.04
CA ALA A 122 7.13 2.18 21.56
C ALA A 122 6.28 1.32 20.61
N HIS A 123 6.65 1.22 19.33
CA HIS A 123 5.96 0.35 18.37
C HIS A 123 6.38 -1.13 18.50
N PHE A 124 7.41 -1.44 19.30
CA PHE A 124 7.92 -2.81 19.46
C PHE A 124 7.48 -3.37 20.82
N TYR A 125 6.64 -4.38 20.81
CA TYR A 125 6.29 -5.14 22.02
C TYR A 125 7.42 -6.06 22.46
N ARG A 126 8.30 -6.45 21.52
CA ARG A 126 9.56 -7.14 21.74
C ARG A 126 10.59 -6.66 20.73
N THR A 127 11.87 -6.71 21.10
CA THR A 127 12.97 -6.36 20.20
C THR A 127 13.22 -7.49 19.19
N PRO A 128 13.37 -7.19 17.89
CA PRO A 128 13.52 -8.21 16.84
C PRO A 128 14.85 -8.97 16.92
N TYR A 129 15.93 -8.31 17.33
CA TYR A 129 17.24 -8.93 17.53
C TYR A 129 18.07 -8.15 18.56
N PRO A 130 19.10 -8.78 19.18
CA PRO A 130 19.98 -8.11 20.13
C PRO A 130 20.65 -6.86 19.52
N GLY A 131 20.56 -5.73 20.20
CA GLY A 131 21.13 -4.46 19.75
C GLY A 131 20.27 -3.68 18.74
N PHE A 132 19.05 -4.14 18.42
CA PHE A 132 18.10 -3.36 17.61
C PHE A 132 17.83 -1.98 18.23
N SER A 133 17.76 -0.97 17.38
CA SER A 133 17.46 0.41 17.78
C SER A 133 16.50 1.05 16.78
N ALA A 134 15.27 1.32 17.23
CA ALA A 134 14.24 1.95 16.41
C ALA A 134 14.69 3.31 15.83
N CYS A 135 15.49 4.09 16.57
CA CYS A 135 16.00 5.37 16.06
C CYS A 135 17.10 5.24 15.00
N LYS A 136 17.68 4.06 14.82
CA LYS A 136 18.64 3.74 13.76
C LYS A 136 18.02 2.96 12.60
N TYR A 137 16.75 2.59 12.72
CA TYR A 137 16.05 1.90 11.65
C TYR A 137 15.96 2.82 10.43
N ALA A 138 16.15 2.24 9.25
CA ALA A 138 16.01 2.89 7.95
C ALA A 138 15.63 1.84 6.92
N VAL A 139 14.79 2.22 5.96
CA VAL A 139 14.52 1.34 4.81
C VAL A 139 15.80 1.23 3.98
N PRO A 140 16.32 0.02 3.76
CA PRO A 140 17.57 -0.18 3.04
C PRO A 140 17.36 0.02 1.52
N PRO A 141 18.36 0.58 0.81
CA PRO A 141 18.40 0.56 -0.65
C PRO A 141 18.18 -0.86 -1.18
N THR A 142 17.26 -1.01 -2.13
CA THR A 142 16.87 -2.33 -2.65
C THR A 142 16.82 -2.31 -4.17
N GLU A 143 17.56 -3.22 -4.83
CA GLU A 143 17.42 -3.41 -6.27
C GLU A 143 16.02 -3.92 -6.61
N CYS A 144 15.34 -3.23 -7.52
CA CYS A 144 13.95 -3.49 -7.88
C CYS A 144 13.69 -3.07 -9.33
N LYS A 145 12.61 -3.60 -9.91
CA LYS A 145 12.16 -3.30 -11.28
C LYS A 145 10.82 -2.58 -11.23
N SER A 146 10.59 -1.73 -12.22
CA SER A 146 9.33 -1.00 -12.37
C SER A 146 8.23 -1.88 -12.93
N VAL A 147 7.01 -1.68 -12.43
CA VAL A 147 5.74 -2.06 -13.08
C VAL A 147 4.87 -0.82 -13.32
N GLN A 148 3.88 -0.96 -14.18
CA GLN A 148 2.90 0.05 -14.55
C GLN A 148 1.47 -0.50 -14.49
N HIS A 149 0.49 0.38 -14.58
CA HIS A 149 -0.91 0.00 -14.71
C HIS A 149 -1.13 -0.97 -15.89
N GLY A 150 -1.86 -2.05 -15.66
CA GLY A 150 -2.18 -3.08 -16.66
C GLY A 150 -1.10 -4.15 -16.83
N ASP A 151 0.07 -4.02 -16.20
CA ASP A 151 1.09 -5.07 -16.21
C ASP A 151 0.57 -6.34 -15.51
N ARG A 152 1.00 -7.50 -16.02
CA ARG A 152 0.62 -8.82 -15.50
C ARG A 152 1.80 -9.52 -14.86
N ILE A 153 1.57 -10.07 -13.67
CA ILE A 153 2.51 -10.95 -12.97
C ILE A 153 1.99 -12.37 -13.13
N GLU A 154 2.64 -13.12 -14.01
CA GLU A 154 2.29 -14.50 -14.31
C GLU A 154 2.51 -15.41 -13.09
N LEU A 155 1.46 -16.15 -12.73
CA LEU A 155 1.45 -17.21 -11.73
C LEU A 155 1.70 -18.60 -12.36
N GLY A 156 1.55 -18.72 -13.68
CA GLY A 156 1.73 -19.94 -14.47
C GLY A 156 0.42 -20.44 -15.08
N GLN A 157 0.50 -21.27 -16.12
CA GLN A 157 -0.68 -21.85 -16.81
C GLN A 157 -1.75 -20.83 -17.28
N GLY A 158 -1.33 -19.61 -17.62
CA GLY A 158 -2.23 -18.51 -18.03
C GLY A 158 -2.93 -17.79 -16.87
N ASP A 159 -2.60 -18.16 -15.62
CA ASP A 159 -3.04 -17.47 -14.43
C ASP A 159 -2.12 -16.29 -14.09
N TYR A 160 -2.70 -15.16 -13.67
CA TYR A 160 -1.95 -13.92 -13.44
C TYR A 160 -2.58 -13.00 -12.40
N LEU A 161 -1.76 -12.11 -11.85
CA LEU A 161 -2.17 -10.93 -11.11
C LEU A 161 -1.99 -9.68 -11.99
N GLU A 162 -2.90 -8.72 -11.88
CA GLU A 162 -2.89 -7.48 -12.66
C GLU A 162 -2.59 -6.27 -11.76
N VAL A 163 -1.71 -5.39 -12.22
CA VAL A 163 -1.34 -4.16 -11.51
C VAL A 163 -2.33 -3.04 -11.83
N ILE A 164 -2.91 -2.43 -10.80
CA ILE A 164 -3.81 -1.26 -10.94
C ILE A 164 -3.16 -0.07 -10.24
N HIS A 165 -2.68 0.92 -11.01
CA HIS A 165 -2.16 2.17 -10.46
C HIS A 165 -3.25 3.03 -9.84
N VAL A 166 -3.04 3.46 -8.60
CA VAL A 166 -3.96 4.27 -7.78
C VAL A 166 -3.19 5.34 -7.00
N PRO A 167 -2.62 6.35 -7.69
CA PRO A 167 -1.86 7.40 -7.02
C PRO A 167 -2.73 8.17 -6.02
N GLY A 168 -2.13 8.65 -4.93
CA GLY A 168 -2.83 9.43 -3.92
C GLY A 168 -2.24 9.26 -2.53
N HIS A 169 -2.06 8.02 -2.08
CA HIS A 169 -1.37 7.73 -0.82
C HIS A 169 0.15 7.94 -0.96
N THR A 170 0.72 7.40 -2.04
CA THR A 170 2.00 7.78 -2.65
C THR A 170 1.79 8.06 -4.14
N LYS A 171 2.83 8.51 -4.85
CA LYS A 171 2.78 8.69 -6.32
C LYS A 171 2.76 7.35 -7.06
N GLY A 172 3.30 6.30 -6.45
CA GLY A 172 3.40 4.95 -7.01
C GLY A 172 2.47 3.92 -6.37
N SER A 173 1.51 4.32 -5.56
CA SER A 173 0.57 3.37 -4.94
C SER A 173 -0.15 2.54 -6.01
N ILE A 174 -0.14 1.22 -5.83
CA ILE A 174 -0.81 0.24 -6.69
C ILE A 174 -1.69 -0.70 -5.86
N MET A 175 -2.78 -1.18 -6.46
CA MET A 175 -3.48 -2.38 -6.03
C MET A 175 -3.08 -3.55 -6.92
N ILE A 176 -3.20 -4.77 -6.41
CA ILE A 176 -2.97 -6.00 -7.16
C ILE A 176 -4.30 -6.75 -7.28
N PHE A 177 -4.79 -6.91 -8.50
CA PHE A 177 -6.03 -7.60 -8.78
C PHE A 177 -5.76 -9.03 -9.23
N TYR A 178 -6.53 -9.98 -8.71
CA TYR A 178 -6.51 -11.38 -9.12
C TYR A 178 -7.83 -11.73 -9.83
N PRO A 179 -7.87 -11.67 -11.18
CA PRO A 179 -9.11 -11.85 -11.93
C PRO A 179 -9.77 -13.21 -11.73
N MET A 180 -8.98 -14.29 -11.75
CA MET A 180 -9.53 -15.65 -11.66
C MET A 180 -10.24 -15.92 -10.33
N ARG A 181 -9.76 -15.31 -9.24
CA ARG A 181 -10.39 -15.45 -7.91
C ARG A 181 -11.38 -14.35 -7.59
N GLY A 182 -11.29 -13.19 -8.25
CA GLY A 182 -12.05 -11.99 -7.91
C GLY A 182 -11.55 -11.36 -6.62
N GLU A 183 -10.24 -11.34 -6.41
CA GLU A 183 -9.60 -10.88 -5.17
C GLU A 183 -8.80 -9.62 -5.44
N LEU A 184 -8.82 -8.65 -4.52
CA LEU A 184 -8.09 -7.39 -4.68
C LEU A 184 -7.23 -7.13 -3.45
N PHE A 185 -5.93 -6.95 -3.65
CA PHE A 185 -5.00 -6.52 -2.63
C PHE A 185 -4.84 -5.02 -2.74
N SER A 186 -5.40 -4.26 -1.80
CA SER A 186 -5.54 -2.81 -1.95
C SER A 186 -4.35 -2.00 -1.45
N GLY A 187 -3.36 -2.64 -0.82
CA GLY A 187 -2.29 -1.92 -0.11
C GLY A 187 -2.88 -0.85 0.80
N ASP A 188 -2.31 0.35 0.74
CA ASP A 188 -2.75 1.51 1.52
C ASP A 188 -3.65 2.48 0.76
N PHE A 189 -4.18 2.04 -0.38
CA PHE A 189 -5.17 2.82 -1.12
C PHE A 189 -6.54 2.82 -0.43
N VAL A 190 -6.95 1.71 0.17
CA VAL A 190 -8.20 1.64 0.92
C VAL A 190 -8.18 0.50 1.93
N TYR A 191 -8.64 0.80 3.15
CA TYR A 191 -8.83 -0.14 4.24
C TYR A 191 -10.11 0.19 5.02
N ASP A 192 -10.68 -0.79 5.71
CA ASP A 192 -11.84 -0.58 6.59
C ASP A 192 -11.39 -0.49 8.05
N CYS A 193 -11.17 0.74 8.53
CA CYS A 193 -10.81 1.02 9.93
C CYS A 193 -11.97 1.60 10.76
N GLY A 194 -13.20 1.53 10.23
CA GLY A 194 -14.41 2.01 10.89
C GLY A 194 -15.10 3.16 10.13
N PRO A 195 -16.21 3.69 10.68
CA PRO A 195 -16.95 4.78 10.05
C PRO A 195 -16.10 6.05 9.89
N GLY A 196 -16.12 6.67 8.70
CA GLY A 196 -15.43 7.93 8.43
C GLY A 196 -13.92 7.83 8.24
N SER A 197 -13.37 6.62 8.11
CA SER A 197 -11.94 6.37 8.01
C SER A 197 -11.67 5.22 7.04
N GLY A 198 -10.71 5.39 6.13
CA GLY A 198 -10.30 4.31 5.23
C GLY A 198 -9.30 4.70 4.15
N LEU A 199 -9.06 6.01 3.98
CA LEU A 199 -8.04 6.60 3.12
C LEU A 199 -7.23 7.59 3.95
N PHE A 200 -5.91 7.43 4.02
CA PHE A 200 -5.01 8.40 4.69
C PHE A 200 -4.32 9.27 3.64
N ASP A 201 -4.82 10.50 3.50
CA ASP A 201 -4.40 11.46 2.46
C ASP A 201 -3.62 12.67 3.01
N TRP A 202 -3.27 12.64 4.31
CA TRP A 202 -2.57 13.70 5.03
C TRP A 202 -1.07 13.41 5.24
N LEU A 203 -0.53 12.36 4.63
CA LEU A 203 0.89 12.06 4.74
C LEU A 203 1.70 12.98 3.81
N PRO A 204 2.98 13.26 4.12
CA PRO A 204 3.85 14.08 3.26
C PRO A 204 3.99 13.55 1.82
N THR A 205 3.78 12.25 1.60
CA THR A 205 3.83 11.60 0.29
C THR A 205 2.50 11.64 -0.45
N SER A 206 1.43 12.07 0.20
CA SER A 206 0.07 12.00 -0.34
C SER A 206 -0.27 13.19 -1.24
N CYS A 207 -1.16 12.96 -2.20
CA CYS A 207 -1.75 13.96 -3.08
C CYS A 207 -3.26 13.79 -3.10
N VAL A 208 -3.99 14.69 -2.45
CA VAL A 208 -5.46 14.62 -2.34
C VAL A 208 -6.14 14.58 -3.71
N THR A 209 -5.67 15.39 -4.66
CA THR A 209 -6.23 15.44 -6.02
C THR A 209 -6.11 14.10 -6.74
N ASP A 210 -4.92 13.49 -6.71
CA ASP A 210 -4.70 12.17 -7.31
C ASP A 210 -5.54 11.11 -6.60
N TYR A 211 -5.63 11.18 -5.26
CA TYR A 211 -6.39 10.23 -4.47
C TYR A 211 -7.89 10.27 -4.80
N VAL A 212 -8.46 11.48 -4.94
CA VAL A 212 -9.86 11.65 -5.34
C VAL A 212 -10.10 11.11 -6.75
N GLN A 213 -9.18 11.36 -7.69
CA GLN A 213 -9.30 10.82 -9.04
C GLN A 213 -9.22 9.29 -9.05
N SER A 214 -8.23 8.70 -8.38
CA SER A 214 -8.09 7.26 -8.22
C SER A 214 -9.32 6.63 -7.57
N ALA A 215 -9.93 7.30 -6.58
CA ALA A 215 -11.16 6.83 -5.94
C ALA A 215 -12.34 6.79 -6.93
N ARG A 216 -12.51 7.83 -7.75
CA ARG A 216 -13.54 7.86 -8.82
C ARG A 216 -13.33 6.77 -9.85
N ASP A 217 -12.11 6.65 -10.38
CA ASP A 217 -11.76 5.65 -11.38
C ASP A 217 -11.98 4.23 -10.83
N THR A 218 -11.64 4.01 -9.55
CA THR A 218 -11.88 2.72 -8.88
C THR A 218 -13.37 2.45 -8.68
N ILE A 219 -14.19 3.44 -8.33
CA ILE A 219 -15.65 3.28 -8.25
C ILE A 219 -16.21 2.82 -9.59
N ASP A 220 -15.79 3.44 -10.69
CA ASP A 220 -16.24 3.10 -12.04
C ASP A 220 -15.75 1.70 -12.46
N TRP A 221 -14.50 1.37 -12.17
CA TRP A 221 -13.96 0.03 -12.42
C TRP A 221 -14.70 -1.07 -11.65
N LEU A 222 -15.10 -0.81 -10.39
CA LEU A 222 -15.90 -1.72 -9.58
C LEU A 222 -17.32 -1.95 -10.16
N MET A 223 -17.82 -1.09 -11.04
CA MET A 223 -19.11 -1.32 -11.71
C MET A 223 -19.06 -2.45 -12.73
N ASN A 224 -17.88 -2.69 -13.30
CA ASN A 224 -17.66 -3.67 -14.37
C ASN A 224 -16.86 -4.89 -13.91
N THR A 225 -16.41 -4.91 -12.65
CA THR A 225 -15.56 -5.96 -12.11
C THR A 225 -16.24 -6.68 -10.95
N SER A 226 -16.27 -8.02 -11.01
CA SER A 226 -16.80 -8.85 -9.93
C SER A 226 -15.70 -9.20 -8.94
N LEU A 227 -15.79 -8.65 -7.73
CA LEU A 227 -14.92 -8.97 -6.61
C LEU A 227 -15.64 -9.82 -5.57
N LYS A 228 -14.89 -10.67 -4.87
CA LYS A 228 -15.33 -11.54 -3.76
C LYS A 228 -14.79 -11.07 -2.41
N GLY A 229 -13.60 -10.45 -2.40
CA GLY A 229 -12.93 -9.98 -1.18
C GLY A 229 -11.83 -8.97 -1.45
N ILE A 230 -11.63 -8.08 -0.47
CA ILE A 230 -10.57 -7.08 -0.46
C ILE A 230 -9.59 -7.41 0.67
N TYR A 231 -8.30 -7.41 0.36
CA TYR A 231 -7.18 -7.78 1.23
C TYR A 231 -6.24 -6.57 1.40
N PRO A 232 -6.50 -5.73 2.41
CA PRO A 232 -5.79 -4.46 2.57
C PRO A 232 -4.36 -4.61 3.10
N GLY A 233 -3.57 -3.54 2.91
CA GLY A 233 -2.25 -3.37 3.49
C GLY A 233 -2.27 -3.29 5.02
N HIS A 234 -3.37 -2.84 5.64
CA HIS A 234 -3.58 -2.86 7.10
C HIS A 234 -4.98 -3.33 7.45
N PHE A 235 -5.22 -3.63 8.72
CA PHE A 235 -6.53 -4.04 9.25
C PHE A 235 -7.03 -5.37 8.66
N ARG A 236 -8.35 -5.60 8.66
CA ARG A 236 -8.97 -6.89 8.30
C ARG A 236 -9.46 -6.87 6.85
N PRO A 237 -9.48 -8.03 6.17
CA PRO A 237 -10.18 -8.19 4.91
C PRO A 237 -11.66 -7.79 5.03
N PHE A 238 -12.19 -7.21 3.96
CA PHE A 238 -13.56 -6.68 3.93
C PHE A 238 -14.22 -6.90 2.57
N LYS A 239 -15.51 -6.57 2.47
CA LYS A 239 -16.33 -6.84 1.30
C LYS A 239 -16.27 -5.71 0.26
N PRO A 240 -16.38 -6.02 -1.04
CA PRO A 240 -16.36 -5.00 -2.10
C PRO A 240 -17.43 -3.92 -1.95
N GLN A 241 -18.60 -4.25 -1.42
CA GLN A 241 -19.66 -3.28 -1.14
C GLN A 241 -19.18 -2.20 -0.18
N ARG A 242 -18.42 -2.60 0.85
CA ARG A 242 -17.85 -1.69 1.83
C ARG A 242 -16.75 -0.82 1.22
N MET A 243 -15.92 -1.36 0.32
CA MET A 243 -14.95 -0.57 -0.45
C MET A 243 -15.63 0.55 -1.25
N ARG A 244 -16.71 0.23 -1.97
CA ARG A 244 -17.48 1.22 -2.72
C ARG A 244 -18.02 2.32 -1.81
N THR A 245 -18.59 1.96 -0.66
CA THR A 245 -19.07 2.94 0.32
C THR A 245 -17.95 3.86 0.82
N ILE A 246 -16.79 3.30 1.21
CA ILE A 246 -15.66 4.09 1.71
C ILE A 246 -15.16 5.09 0.65
N LEU A 247 -15.02 4.65 -0.60
CA LEU A 247 -14.57 5.52 -1.69
C LEU A 247 -15.60 6.62 -2.01
N GLN A 248 -16.90 6.29 -2.01
CA GLN A 248 -17.97 7.27 -2.22
C GLN A 248 -17.99 8.31 -1.12
N GLU A 249 -17.96 7.88 0.16
CA GLU A 249 -17.90 8.78 1.32
C GLU A 249 -16.67 9.70 1.24
N TYR A 250 -15.51 9.19 0.82
CA TYR A 250 -14.30 9.98 0.66
C TYR A 250 -14.45 11.05 -0.44
N VAL A 251 -14.91 10.66 -1.64
CA VAL A 251 -15.10 11.60 -2.76
C VAL A 251 -16.11 12.68 -2.40
N GLU A 252 -17.25 12.30 -1.82
CA GLU A 252 -18.30 13.23 -1.39
C GLU A 252 -17.78 14.23 -0.34
N ALA A 253 -17.01 13.75 0.65
CA ALA A 253 -16.42 14.62 1.66
C ALA A 253 -15.45 15.65 1.06
N LYS A 254 -14.62 15.26 0.08
CA LYS A 254 -13.68 16.17 -0.58
C LYS A 254 -14.37 17.16 -1.51
N ASP A 255 -15.40 16.73 -2.24
CA ASP A 255 -16.18 17.62 -3.10
C ASP A 255 -16.95 18.68 -2.30
N GLN A 256 -17.47 18.32 -1.12
CA GLN A 256 -18.11 19.28 -0.22
C GLN A 256 -17.12 20.31 0.36
N LEU A 257 -15.90 19.88 0.70
CA LEU A 257 -14.84 20.80 1.17
C LEU A 257 -14.41 21.76 0.06
N GLY A 258 -14.19 21.26 -1.16
CA GLY A 258 -13.86 22.09 -2.32
C GLY A 258 -14.96 23.11 -2.64
N SER A 259 -16.22 22.69 -2.57
CA SER A 259 -17.39 23.56 -2.79
C SER A 259 -17.52 24.65 -1.73
N LYS A 260 -17.25 24.36 -0.46
CA LYS A 260 -17.27 25.36 0.63
C LYS A 260 -16.14 26.37 0.52
N CYS A 261 -14.93 25.94 0.15
CA CYS A 261 -13.82 26.85 -0.13
C CYS A 261 -14.12 27.77 -1.33
N CYS A 262 -14.62 27.23 -2.44
CA CYS A 262 -15.06 28.04 -3.59
C CYS A 262 -16.19 29.01 -3.22
N ALA A 263 -17.19 28.60 -2.45
CA ALA A 263 -18.27 29.48 -2.00
C ALA A 263 -17.75 30.61 -1.10
N SER A 264 -16.80 30.33 -0.20
CA SER A 264 -16.17 31.36 0.64
C SER A 264 -15.29 32.34 -0.15
N CYS A 265 -14.58 31.87 -1.18
CA CYS A 265 -13.83 32.73 -2.10
C CYS A 265 -14.78 33.58 -2.99
N LEU A 266 -15.88 33.00 -3.49
CA LEU A 266 -16.91 33.72 -4.25
C LEU A 266 -17.62 34.77 -3.40
N GLN A 267 -17.88 34.49 -2.12
CA GLN A 267 -18.40 35.47 -1.16
C GLN A 267 -17.36 36.57 -0.88
N ALA A 268 -16.07 36.24 -0.71
CA ALA A 268 -15.03 37.25 -0.55
C ALA A 268 -14.88 38.15 -1.79
N THR A 269 -15.08 37.62 -3.00
CA THR A 269 -15.06 38.43 -4.23
C THR A 269 -16.34 39.25 -4.45
N THR A 270 -17.51 38.80 -3.98
CA THR A 270 -18.76 39.58 -4.11
C THR A 270 -18.88 40.70 -3.08
N TRP A 271 -18.24 40.59 -1.91
CA TRP A 271 -18.12 41.69 -0.94
C TRP A 271 -17.07 42.74 -1.33
N ALA A 272 -16.03 42.36 -2.07
CA ALA A 272 -15.03 43.30 -2.58
C ALA A 272 -15.52 44.15 -3.78
N PHE A 273 -16.55 43.70 -4.50
CA PHE A 273 -17.13 44.42 -5.64
C PHE A 273 -18.14 45.52 -5.26
N PHE A 274 -18.57 45.61 -4.00
CA PHE A 274 -19.53 46.64 -3.53
C PHE A 274 -18.93 47.75 -2.65
N LEU A 275 -17.63 47.69 -2.30
CA LEU A 275 -17.00 48.65 -1.39
C LEU A 275 -15.90 49.52 -2.00
N LEU A 276 -15.54 49.35 -3.28
CA LEU A 276 -14.57 50.20 -3.94
C LEU A 276 -15.08 50.67 -5.31
N GLY A 277 -16.02 51.61 -5.26
CA GLY A 277 -16.14 52.60 -6.31
C GLY A 277 -14.87 53.47 -6.34
N CYS A 278 -13.85 53.05 -7.08
CA CYS A 278 -12.86 53.99 -7.59
C CYS A 278 -12.13 53.44 -8.82
N PHE A 279 -12.28 54.17 -9.91
CA PHE A 279 -11.54 54.08 -11.16
C PHE A 279 -10.02 54.05 -10.92
N ARG A 280 -9.31 53.06 -11.48
CA ARG A 280 -8.20 53.26 -12.44
C ARG A 280 -7.47 51.94 -12.77
N CYS A 281 -7.47 51.67 -14.07
CA CYS A 281 -6.37 51.10 -14.86
C CYS A 281 -5.81 49.72 -14.48
N CYS A 282 -6.35 48.71 -15.17
CA CYS A 282 -5.59 47.60 -15.74
C CYS A 282 -4.39 48.14 -16.56
N PRO A 283 -3.25 47.42 -16.61
CA PRO A 283 -3.03 46.69 -17.85
C PRO A 283 -2.57 45.25 -17.65
N CYS A 284 -3.05 44.44 -18.57
CA CYS A 284 -2.75 43.05 -18.84
C CYS A 284 -1.29 42.89 -19.27
N GLY A 285 -0.68 41.77 -18.86
CA GLY A 285 0.62 41.27 -19.28
C GLY A 285 0.99 40.05 -18.45
#